data_AF-A0A1J3C6R0-F1
#
_entry.id   AF-A0A1J3C6R0-F1
#
_cell.length_a   1.000
_cell.length_b   1.000
_cell.length_c   1.000
_cell.angle_alpha   90.00
_cell.angle_beta   90.00
_cell.angle_gamma   90.00
#
_symmetry.space_group_name_H-M   'P 1'
#
loop_
_entity.id
_entity.type
_entity.pdbx_description
1 polymer ?
#
loop_
_entity_poly.entity_id
_entity_poly.type
_entity_poly.pdbx_seq_one_letter_code
_entity_poly.pdbx_strand_id
1 'polypeptide(L)'
;MTPTKKLKLIPVNGKSPEKTKKLHASGNLSPFKRDIDELIDEFVEGDLTTFDDMKTVWLSRKFSYLFEAIPDTKLAFFMQSLYAHTIGHMVSVDSFSRRLGGLYCLYCLHEIQPFKPKFRIYISLQELGKFRDLIVEAKDKGVVIATVVAKQMLDRNVFIFGAVDVNEVSATEKRYHLTEIQNACIRLAYGKLTSDTEIEKFIHLDMGNEVDLSSLHKRSKEYAEAKKRAIKSAGEIVEVEDIKHISEEKELMGERVEKLKEEWESQRCSFFEQTKLDSLTTTTEKLPKDFELDEDDGFDELDHLLFQS
;
A
#
# COMPACT_ATOMS: atom_id res chain seq x y z
N MET A 1 -2.66 -61.21 -12.05
CA MET A 1 -2.39 -61.11 -10.60
C MET A 1 -1.24 -60.16 -10.40
N THR A 2 -1.53 -58.93 -9.98
CA THR A 2 -0.57 -57.84 -9.76
C THR A 2 -0.61 -57.50 -8.27
N PRO A 3 0.53 -57.45 -7.55
CA PRO A 3 0.49 -57.17 -6.12
C PRO A 3 0.43 -55.67 -5.87
N THR A 4 -0.63 -55.24 -5.20
CA THR A 4 -0.89 -53.89 -4.70
C THR A 4 0.08 -53.57 -3.55
N LYS A 5 0.92 -52.54 -3.71
CA LYS A 5 1.71 -51.97 -2.61
C LYS A 5 0.80 -51.14 -1.69
N LYS A 6 0.52 -51.66 -0.49
CA LYS A 6 -0.07 -50.89 0.62
C LYS A 6 0.99 -50.00 1.25
N LEU A 7 0.85 -48.67 1.12
CA LEU A 7 1.60 -47.70 1.90
C LEU A 7 0.98 -47.60 3.31
N LYS A 8 1.78 -47.88 4.34
CA LYS A 8 1.41 -47.66 5.75
C LYS A 8 1.63 -46.19 6.10
N LEU A 9 0.58 -45.53 6.58
CA LEU A 9 0.65 -44.24 7.25
C LEU A 9 1.30 -44.40 8.63
N ILE A 10 2.34 -43.61 8.89
CA ILE A 10 2.96 -43.45 10.22
C ILE A 10 2.33 -42.19 10.84
N PRO A 11 1.74 -42.24 12.04
CA PRO A 11 1.25 -41.03 12.70
C PRO A 11 2.42 -40.32 13.38
N VAL A 12 2.72 -39.09 12.96
CA VAL A 12 3.65 -38.21 13.67
C VAL A 12 2.87 -37.47 14.75
N ASN A 13 3.25 -37.78 15.98
CA ASN A 13 2.74 -37.24 17.24
C ASN A 13 2.66 -35.70 17.21
N GLY A 14 1.47 -35.17 17.51
CA GLY A 14 1.26 -33.74 17.73
C GLY A 14 1.94 -33.28 19.01
N LYS A 15 3.00 -32.47 18.87
CA LYS A 15 3.44 -31.56 19.92
C LYS A 15 2.87 -30.17 19.60
N SER A 16 2.18 -29.62 20.59
CA SER A 16 1.70 -28.25 20.64
C SER A 16 2.81 -27.25 20.30
N PRO A 17 2.54 -26.17 19.54
CA PRO A 17 3.46 -25.05 19.47
C PRO A 17 3.40 -24.28 20.80
N GLU A 18 4.49 -24.38 21.56
CA GLU A 18 4.81 -23.46 22.64
C GLU A 18 4.82 -22.03 22.13
N LYS A 19 4.32 -21.15 23.00
CA LYS A 19 4.19 -19.70 22.85
C LYS A 19 5.49 -19.07 22.33
N THR A 20 5.53 -18.76 21.04
CA THR A 20 6.41 -17.69 20.55
C THR A 20 5.85 -16.38 21.08
N LYS A 21 6.53 -15.83 22.08
CA LYS A 21 6.38 -14.44 22.48
C LYS A 21 6.40 -13.59 21.21
N LYS A 22 5.29 -12.92 20.90
CA LYS A 22 5.25 -11.80 19.97
C LYS A 22 6.23 -10.76 20.51
N LEU A 23 7.45 -10.79 20.00
CA LEU A 23 8.30 -9.61 20.04
C LEU A 23 7.59 -8.60 19.15
N HIS A 24 7.05 -7.55 19.75
CA HIS A 24 6.57 -6.39 19.00
C HIS A 24 7.75 -5.87 18.17
N ALA A 25 7.81 -6.25 16.89
CA ALA A 25 8.67 -5.62 15.91
C ALA A 25 8.10 -4.23 15.64
N SER A 26 8.42 -3.30 16.54
CA SER A 26 8.36 -1.88 16.23
C SER A 26 9.40 -1.61 15.14
N GLY A 27 8.93 -1.23 13.95
CA GLY A 27 9.65 -0.52 12.88
C GLY A 27 11.03 -1.04 12.48
N ASN A 28 11.20 -1.39 11.20
CA ASN A 28 12.51 -1.53 10.55
C ASN A 28 13.28 -0.18 10.53
N LEU A 29 13.71 0.30 11.69
CA LEU A 29 14.70 1.37 11.79
C LEU A 29 16.05 0.76 11.48
N SER A 30 16.81 1.36 10.56
CA SER A 30 18.17 0.94 10.25
C SER A 30 19.01 0.91 11.54
N PRO A 31 19.95 -0.05 11.71
CA PRO A 31 20.67 -0.26 12.98
C PRO A 31 21.25 1.02 13.59
N PHE A 32 21.81 1.91 12.76
CA PHE A 32 22.38 3.18 13.20
C PHE A 32 21.37 4.15 13.84
N LYS A 33 20.08 4.08 13.47
CA LYS A 33 19.04 4.95 14.03
C LYS A 33 18.80 4.61 15.49
N ARG A 34 18.69 3.31 15.77
CA ARG A 34 18.59 2.81 17.14
C ARG A 34 19.84 3.17 17.94
N ASP A 35 21.02 3.04 17.35
CA ASP A 35 22.26 3.40 18.04
C ASP A 35 22.31 4.91 18.38
N ILE A 36 21.80 5.79 17.50
CA ILE A 36 21.62 7.23 17.81
C ILE A 36 20.58 7.45 18.91
N ASP A 37 19.43 6.78 18.82
CA ASP A 37 18.35 6.95 19.80
C ASP A 37 18.85 6.57 21.19
N GLU A 38 19.52 5.42 21.32
CA GLU A 38 20.08 4.98 22.60
C GLU A 38 21.20 5.90 23.12
N LEU A 39 22.05 6.44 22.23
CA LEU A 39 23.09 7.42 22.58
C LEU A 39 22.46 8.69 23.17
N ILE A 40 21.40 9.19 22.54
CA ILE A 40 20.71 10.42 22.96
C ILE A 40 19.89 10.16 24.23
N ASP A 41 19.24 9.01 24.35
CA ASP A 41 18.47 8.65 25.53
C ASP A 41 19.38 8.56 26.77
N GLU A 42 20.56 7.97 26.67
CA GLU A 42 21.54 7.94 27.78
C GLU A 42 22.05 9.34 28.15
N PHE A 43 22.22 10.23 27.17
CA PHE A 43 22.56 11.63 27.43
C PHE A 43 21.43 12.36 28.18
N VAL A 44 20.17 12.03 27.85
CA VAL A 44 18.98 12.65 28.45
C VAL A 44 18.67 12.09 29.84
N GLU A 45 18.91 10.80 30.10
CA GLU A 45 18.64 10.15 31.39
C GLU A 45 19.37 10.84 32.56
N GLY A 46 20.52 11.47 32.31
CA GLY A 46 21.27 12.24 33.31
C GLY A 46 20.93 13.73 33.38
N ASP A 47 19.91 14.21 32.64
CA ASP A 47 19.64 15.65 32.41
C ASP A 47 20.91 16.43 31.98
N LEU A 48 21.79 15.75 31.23
CA LEU A 48 23.08 16.29 30.85
C LEU A 48 22.90 17.40 29.81
N THR A 49 23.73 18.43 29.89
CA THR A 49 23.62 19.61 29.02
C THR A 49 24.96 20.07 28.45
N THR A 50 26.07 19.55 28.97
CA THR A 50 27.41 19.96 28.53
C THR A 50 27.91 19.08 27.39
N PHE A 51 28.84 19.63 26.60
CA PHE A 51 29.49 18.86 25.55
C PHE A 51 30.45 17.78 26.11
N ASP A 52 31.01 17.99 27.29
CA ASP A 52 31.88 17.00 27.95
C ASP A 52 31.10 15.75 28.36
N ASP A 53 29.86 15.93 28.80
CA ASP A 53 28.93 14.83 29.07
C ASP A 53 28.65 14.01 27.80
N MET A 54 28.31 14.70 26.69
CA MET A 54 28.08 14.02 25.41
C MET A 54 29.33 13.28 24.94
N LYS A 55 30.53 13.87 25.07
CA LYS A 55 31.78 13.17 24.72
C LYS A 55 31.99 11.91 25.58
N THR A 56 31.61 11.95 26.85
CA THR A 56 31.72 10.79 27.75
C THR A 56 30.80 9.66 27.30
N VAL A 57 29.54 9.96 27.00
CA VAL A 57 28.55 9.00 26.47
C VAL A 57 28.95 8.49 25.07
N TRP A 58 29.48 9.36 24.22
CA TRP A 58 29.99 8.99 22.89
C TRP A 58 31.13 7.97 22.96
N LEU A 59 32.09 8.19 23.86
CA LEU A 59 33.24 7.32 24.05
C LEU A 59 32.85 6.01 24.75
N SER A 60 31.94 6.04 25.72
CA SER A 60 31.46 4.84 26.42
C SER A 60 30.82 3.85 25.44
N ARG A 61 30.03 4.36 24.49
CA ARG A 61 29.38 3.57 23.42
C ARG A 61 30.27 3.22 22.25
N LYS A 62 31.53 3.67 22.24
CA LYS A 62 32.47 3.48 21.12
C LYS A 62 31.89 3.98 19.79
N PHE A 63 31.10 5.05 19.84
CA PHE A 63 30.33 5.54 18.69
C PHE A 63 31.23 6.09 17.55
N SER A 64 32.51 6.33 17.84
CA SER A 64 33.54 6.66 16.83
C SER A 64 33.68 5.61 15.71
N TYR A 65 33.29 4.36 15.96
CA TYR A 65 33.36 3.28 14.96
C TYR A 65 32.10 3.17 14.09
N LEU A 66 31.14 4.09 14.21
CA LEU A 66 29.91 4.07 13.40
C LEU A 66 30.20 3.97 11.89
N PHE A 67 31.27 4.61 11.44
CA PHE A 67 31.66 4.62 10.04
C PHE A 67 32.41 3.36 9.57
N GLU A 68 32.77 2.42 10.44
CA GLU A 68 33.38 1.15 9.99
C GLU A 68 32.37 0.25 9.26
N ALA A 69 31.08 0.39 9.56
CA ALA A 69 29.99 -0.38 8.94
C ALA A 69 29.31 0.37 7.78
N ILE A 70 30.00 1.30 7.13
CA ILE A 70 29.46 2.06 5.98
C ILE A 70 29.07 1.11 4.84
N PRO A 71 27.89 1.29 4.21
CA PRO A 71 27.55 0.54 3.01
C PRO A 71 28.39 0.97 1.80
N ASP A 72 28.83 0.01 1.00
CA ASP A 72 29.63 0.23 -0.22
C ASP A 72 28.87 0.98 -1.33
N THR A 73 27.53 1.03 -1.25
CA THR A 73 26.67 1.68 -2.24
C THR A 73 25.80 2.75 -1.60
N LYS A 74 25.50 3.82 -2.36
CA LYS A 74 24.62 4.94 -1.94
C LYS A 74 25.10 5.65 -0.67
N LEU A 75 26.40 5.86 -0.53
CA LEU A 75 27.02 6.54 0.62
C LEU A 75 26.36 7.89 0.97
N ALA A 76 26.07 8.73 -0.03
CA ALA A 76 25.42 10.03 0.21
C ALA A 76 24.05 9.88 0.86
N PHE A 77 23.27 8.86 0.47
CA PHE A 77 21.95 8.58 1.05
C PHE A 77 22.08 8.10 2.50
N PHE A 78 23.07 7.25 2.78
CA PHE A 78 23.38 6.82 4.14
C PHE A 78 23.77 8.01 5.03
N MET A 79 24.70 8.85 4.57
CA MET A 79 25.16 10.03 5.32
C MET A 79 24.02 11.02 5.59
N GLN A 80 23.20 11.33 4.59
CA GLN A 80 22.08 12.24 4.79
C GLN A 80 20.98 11.61 5.66
N SER A 81 20.75 10.31 5.58
CA SER A 81 19.81 9.61 6.46
C SER A 81 20.27 9.63 7.92
N LEU A 82 21.58 9.51 8.15
CA LEU A 82 22.20 9.63 9.47
C LEU A 82 21.98 11.05 10.03
N TYR A 83 22.29 12.08 9.24
CA TYR A 83 22.10 13.46 9.65
C TYR A 83 20.63 13.81 9.86
N ALA A 84 19.73 13.40 8.97
CA ALA A 84 18.30 13.66 9.09
C ALA A 84 17.72 13.05 10.37
N HIS A 85 18.14 11.83 10.73
CA HIS A 85 17.71 11.19 11.97
C HIS A 85 18.18 11.98 13.20
N THR A 86 19.44 12.42 13.23
CA THR A 86 19.97 13.25 14.33
C THR A 86 19.31 14.64 14.38
N ILE A 87 19.03 15.25 13.23
CA ILE A 87 18.31 16.53 13.15
C ILE A 87 16.91 16.37 13.74
N GLY A 88 16.23 15.24 13.51
CA GLY A 88 14.94 14.92 14.12
C GLY A 88 14.94 15.10 15.65
N HIS A 89 16.01 14.68 16.34
CA HIS A 89 16.18 14.90 17.78
C HIS A 89 16.49 16.35 18.15
N MET A 90 17.27 17.05 17.32
CA MET A 90 17.61 18.46 17.52
C MET A 90 16.40 19.39 17.39
N VAL A 91 15.46 19.04 16.51
CA VAL A 91 14.27 19.84 16.17
C VAL A 91 12.98 19.32 16.80
N SER A 92 13.08 18.34 17.69
CA SER A 92 11.94 17.75 18.39
C SER A 92 11.33 18.72 19.40
N VAL A 93 10.11 18.44 19.86
CA VAL A 93 9.42 19.23 20.91
C VAL A 93 9.78 18.70 22.31
N ASP A 94 10.76 17.80 22.39
CA ASP A 94 11.16 17.15 23.64
C ASP A 94 12.01 18.07 24.53
N SER A 95 12.58 17.47 25.59
CA SER A 95 13.40 18.17 26.56
C SER A 95 14.55 18.94 25.91
N PHE A 96 14.94 20.04 26.55
CA PHE A 96 16.09 20.84 26.13
C PHE A 96 17.39 20.02 26.06
N SER A 97 17.58 19.08 27.00
CA SER A 97 18.70 18.13 26.96
C SER A 97 18.67 17.29 25.69
N ARG A 98 17.51 16.74 25.28
CA ARG A 98 17.42 15.93 24.05
C ARG A 98 17.79 16.74 22.81
N ARG A 99 17.27 17.96 22.69
CA ARG A 99 17.61 18.86 21.57
C ARG A 99 19.10 19.21 21.54
N LEU A 100 19.72 19.46 22.70
CA LEU A 100 21.17 19.63 22.81
C LEU A 100 21.95 18.37 22.44
N GLY A 101 21.44 17.19 22.85
CA GLY A 101 22.00 15.90 22.49
C GLY A 101 22.03 15.72 20.97
N GLY A 102 20.94 16.06 20.28
CA GLY A 102 20.88 16.11 18.82
C GLY A 102 21.94 17.03 18.21
N LEU A 103 22.09 18.26 18.73
CA LEU A 103 23.11 19.22 18.26
C LEU A 103 24.54 18.68 18.42
N TYR A 104 24.88 18.18 19.60
CA TYR A 104 26.22 17.69 19.87
C TYR A 104 26.53 16.40 19.10
N CYS A 105 25.57 15.49 18.98
CA CYS A 105 25.69 14.29 18.15
C CYS A 105 25.95 14.67 16.69
N LEU A 106 25.19 15.63 16.15
CA LEU A 106 25.34 16.11 14.77
C LEU A 106 26.74 16.70 14.52
N TYR A 107 27.25 17.49 15.47
CA TYR A 107 28.61 18.02 15.41
C TYR A 107 29.66 16.91 15.43
N CYS A 108 29.56 15.96 16.36
CA CYS A 108 30.48 14.82 16.45
C CYS A 108 30.50 13.99 15.16
N LEU A 109 29.32 13.65 14.62
CA LEU A 109 29.16 12.92 13.37
C LEU A 109 29.85 13.61 12.18
N HIS A 110 29.76 14.94 12.11
CA HIS A 110 30.47 15.72 11.09
C HIS A 110 31.98 15.79 11.33
N GLU A 111 32.45 15.78 12.59
CA GLU A 111 33.88 15.84 12.87
C GLU A 111 34.61 14.52 12.60
N ILE A 112 34.01 13.38 12.99
CA ILE A 112 34.63 12.05 12.93
C ILE A 112 34.52 11.35 11.57
N GLN A 113 33.90 11.98 10.58
CA GLN A 113 33.75 11.38 9.26
C GLN A 113 35.11 11.07 8.59
N PRO A 114 35.28 9.88 7.98
CA PRO A 114 36.55 9.46 7.39
C PRO A 114 36.83 10.11 6.02
N PHE A 115 35.87 10.88 5.47
CA PHE A 115 35.90 11.36 4.09
C PHE A 115 36.59 12.70 3.91
N LYS A 116 37.27 12.86 2.76
CA LYS A 116 37.83 14.13 2.28
C LYS A 116 37.46 14.30 0.80
N PRO A 117 36.68 15.33 0.42
CA PRO A 117 36.07 16.34 1.27
C PRO A 117 34.97 15.77 2.19
N LYS A 118 34.70 16.47 3.28
CA LYS A 118 33.66 16.14 4.25
C LYS A 118 32.26 16.29 3.62
N PHE A 119 31.35 15.35 3.89
CA PHE A 119 29.93 15.49 3.57
C PHE A 119 29.34 16.61 4.41
N ARG A 120 28.68 17.54 3.72
CA ARG A 120 27.92 18.63 4.35
C ARG A 120 26.55 18.13 4.76
N ILE A 121 26.01 18.73 5.79
CA ILE A 121 24.73 18.36 6.42
C ILE A 121 23.61 19.11 5.72
N TYR A 122 22.66 18.40 5.11
CA TYR A 122 21.45 19.04 4.61
C TYR A 122 20.56 19.47 5.78
N ILE A 123 20.07 20.72 5.75
CA ILE A 123 19.09 21.22 6.70
C ILE A 123 18.03 22.05 5.97
N SER A 124 16.76 21.78 6.27
CA SER A 124 15.64 22.56 5.72
C SER A 124 15.52 23.93 6.39
N LEU A 125 14.85 24.87 5.72
CA LEU A 125 14.61 26.20 6.26
C LEU A 125 13.81 26.18 7.58
N GLN A 126 12.89 25.22 7.73
CA GLN A 126 12.09 25.04 8.95
C GLN A 126 12.93 24.51 10.10
N GLU A 127 13.77 23.49 9.85
CA GLU A 127 14.70 22.94 10.83
C GLU A 127 15.74 23.99 11.26
N LEU A 128 16.18 24.84 10.34
CA LEU A 128 17.09 25.95 10.64
C LEU A 128 16.45 26.97 11.59
N GLY A 129 15.16 27.24 11.45
CA GLY A 129 14.40 28.09 12.38
C GLY A 129 14.43 27.51 13.80
N LYS A 130 14.14 26.22 13.94
CA LYS A 130 14.17 25.51 15.23
C LYS A 130 15.59 25.41 15.81
N PHE A 131 16.60 25.22 14.96
CA PHE A 131 18.01 25.28 15.34
C PHE A 131 18.36 26.64 15.94
N ARG A 132 17.95 27.75 15.31
CA ARG A 132 18.15 29.10 15.86
C ARG A 132 17.51 29.23 17.24
N ASP A 133 16.27 28.76 17.39
CA ASP A 133 15.53 28.86 18.65
C ASP A 133 16.22 28.07 19.78
N LEU A 134 16.77 26.89 19.47
CA LEU A 134 17.60 26.11 20.41
C LEU A 134 18.85 26.89 20.87
N ILE A 135 19.51 27.62 19.97
CA ILE A 135 20.70 28.41 20.32
C ILE A 135 20.33 29.63 21.18
N VAL A 136 19.17 30.25 20.95
CA VAL A 136 18.66 31.33 21.80
C VAL A 136 18.38 30.78 23.21
N GLU A 137 17.65 29.68 23.30
CA GLU A 137 17.35 29.03 24.59
C GLU A 137 18.62 28.60 25.33
N ALA A 138 19.64 28.12 24.61
CA ALA A 138 20.93 27.76 25.20
C ALA A 138 21.68 28.97 25.76
N LYS A 139 21.58 30.15 25.13
CA LYS A 139 22.13 31.39 25.69
C LYS A 139 21.41 31.77 26.98
N ASP A 140 20.08 31.69 26.98
CA ASP A 140 19.26 32.05 28.14
C ASP A 140 19.53 31.13 29.34
N LYS A 141 19.79 29.84 29.08
CA LYS A 141 20.16 28.84 30.09
C LYS A 141 21.65 28.79 30.43
N GLY A 142 22.48 29.68 29.86
CA GLY A 142 23.91 29.77 30.16
C GLY A 142 24.78 28.65 29.56
N VAL A 143 24.28 27.86 28.61
CA VAL A 143 25.04 26.81 27.92
C VAL A 143 25.86 27.42 26.77
N VAL A 144 26.97 28.08 27.13
CA VAL A 144 27.83 28.81 26.18
C VAL A 144 28.40 27.88 25.10
N ILE A 145 28.73 26.64 25.45
CA ILE A 145 29.38 25.69 24.52
C ILE A 145 28.49 25.38 23.31
N ALA A 146 27.18 25.19 23.50
CA ALA A 146 26.24 24.97 22.40
C ALA A 146 26.28 26.10 21.36
N THR A 147 26.41 27.34 21.83
CA THR A 147 26.50 28.52 20.96
C THR A 147 27.82 28.58 20.18
N VAL A 148 28.92 28.16 20.81
CA VAL A 148 30.24 28.08 20.18
C VAL A 148 30.26 26.99 19.11
N VAL A 149 29.70 25.81 19.42
CA VAL A 149 29.56 24.70 18.47
C VAL A 149 28.74 25.13 17.26
N ALA A 150 27.57 25.75 17.48
CA ALA A 150 26.72 26.24 16.40
C ALA A 150 27.43 27.27 15.52
N LYS A 151 28.11 28.25 16.13
CA LYS A 151 28.89 29.24 15.39
C LYS A 151 30.00 28.57 14.57
N GLN A 152 30.71 27.61 15.14
CA GLN A 152 31.77 26.89 14.46
C GLN A 152 31.25 26.08 13.26
N MET A 153 30.07 25.45 13.37
CA MET A 153 29.46 24.73 12.25
C MET A 153 29.06 25.67 11.10
N LEU A 154 28.58 26.87 11.42
CA LEU A 154 28.25 27.90 10.44
C LEU A 154 29.51 28.47 9.77
N ASP A 155 30.52 28.84 10.56
CA ASP A 155 31.78 29.42 10.08
C ASP A 155 32.55 28.43 9.16
N ARG A 156 32.44 27.13 9.44
CA ARG A 156 33.04 26.05 8.62
C ARG A 156 32.18 25.62 7.43
N ASN A 157 31.04 26.28 7.18
CA ASN A 157 30.13 25.97 6.08
C ASN A 157 29.66 24.50 6.06
N VAL A 158 29.39 23.94 7.26
CA VAL A 158 29.01 22.53 7.44
C VAL A 158 27.66 22.22 6.83
N PHE A 159 26.76 23.20 6.73
CA PHE A 159 25.38 22.99 6.29
C PHE A 159 25.18 23.27 4.79
N ILE A 160 24.30 22.50 4.16
CA ILE A 160 23.64 22.81 2.88
C ILE A 160 22.19 23.15 3.20
N PHE A 161 21.74 24.32 2.77
CA PHE A 161 20.38 24.77 3.02
C PHE A 161 19.46 24.33 1.89
N GLY A 162 18.28 23.81 2.23
CA GLY A 162 17.25 23.43 1.26
C GLY A 162 15.83 23.74 1.72
N ALA A 163 14.89 23.62 0.79
CA ALA A 163 13.48 23.89 1.04
C ALA A 163 12.67 22.65 1.45
N VAL A 164 13.18 21.45 1.16
CA VAL A 164 12.46 20.18 1.38
C VAL A 164 12.74 19.67 2.79
N ASP A 165 11.70 19.43 3.57
CA ASP A 165 11.82 18.66 4.83
C ASP A 165 11.95 17.16 4.49
N VAL A 166 13.08 16.56 4.87
CA VAL A 166 13.45 15.16 4.58
C VAL A 166 12.97 14.21 5.69
N ASN A 167 12.11 14.68 6.60
CA ASN A 167 11.66 13.85 7.70
C ASN A 167 11.02 12.53 7.21
N GLU A 168 11.44 11.40 7.80
CA GLU A 168 11.03 10.06 7.36
C GLU A 168 9.52 9.86 7.54
N VAL A 169 8.93 10.51 8.54
CA VAL A 169 7.48 10.57 8.78
C VAL A 169 6.75 11.18 7.57
N SER A 170 7.25 12.32 7.07
CA SER A 170 6.76 12.99 5.86
C SER A 170 6.95 12.11 4.61
N ALA A 171 8.02 11.33 4.54
CA ALA A 171 8.21 10.37 3.44
C ALA A 171 7.21 9.20 3.50
N THR A 172 6.88 8.67 4.68
CA THR A 172 5.82 7.64 4.84
C THR A 172 4.43 8.17 4.61
N GLU A 173 4.10 9.37 5.09
CA GLU A 173 2.83 10.05 4.84
C GLU A 173 2.65 10.33 3.35
N LYS A 174 3.69 10.84 2.67
CA LYS A 174 3.67 11.02 1.21
C LYS A 174 3.52 9.70 0.46
N ARG A 175 4.13 8.60 0.92
CA ARG A 175 3.92 7.27 0.33
C ARG A 175 2.49 6.78 0.55
N TYR A 176 1.93 6.99 1.74
CA TYR A 176 0.54 6.64 2.04
C TYR A 176 -0.41 7.40 1.13
N HIS A 177 -0.26 8.73 1.03
CA HIS A 177 -1.04 9.58 0.13
C HIS A 177 -0.87 9.19 -1.34
N LEU A 178 0.35 8.88 -1.80
CA LEU A 178 0.57 8.43 -3.17
C LEU A 178 -0.12 7.09 -3.45
N THR A 179 -0.13 6.19 -2.46
CA THR A 179 -0.82 4.90 -2.57
C THR A 179 -2.34 5.10 -2.61
N GLU A 180 -2.88 6.04 -1.83
CA GLU A 180 -4.29 6.41 -1.86
C GLU A 180 -4.71 7.01 -3.21
N ILE A 181 -3.90 7.94 -3.75
CA ILE A 181 -4.11 8.54 -5.07
C ILE A 181 -4.06 7.45 -6.14
N GLN A 182 -3.07 6.56 -6.11
CA GLN A 182 -2.99 5.48 -7.08
C GLN A 182 -4.18 4.51 -7.00
N ASN A 183 -4.60 4.16 -5.78
CA ASN A 183 -5.81 3.37 -5.57
C ASN A 183 -7.08 4.10 -6.06
N ALA A 184 -7.15 5.42 -5.90
CA ALA A 184 -8.24 6.24 -6.41
C ALA A 184 -8.26 6.27 -7.94
N CYS A 185 -7.11 6.47 -8.59
CA CYS A 185 -6.98 6.42 -10.04
C CYS A 185 -7.34 5.03 -10.60
N ILE A 186 -6.92 3.96 -9.94
CA ILE A 186 -7.30 2.59 -10.30
C ILE A 186 -8.82 2.42 -10.21
N ARG A 187 -9.46 2.87 -9.12
CA ARG A 187 -10.93 2.82 -8.99
C ARG A 187 -11.65 3.62 -10.08
N LEU A 188 -11.14 4.80 -10.41
CA LEU A 188 -11.72 5.66 -11.44
C LEU A 188 -11.56 5.04 -12.84
N ALA A 189 -10.40 4.46 -13.15
CA ALA A 189 -10.16 3.74 -14.40
C ALA A 189 -11.05 2.50 -14.51
N TYR A 190 -11.23 1.74 -13.42
CA TYR A 190 -12.18 0.63 -13.38
C TYR A 190 -13.61 1.11 -13.60
N GLY A 191 -14.04 2.18 -12.92
CA GLY A 191 -15.36 2.77 -13.12
C GLY A 191 -15.61 3.17 -14.58
N LYS A 192 -14.66 3.90 -15.19
CA LYS A 192 -14.74 4.27 -16.61
C LYS A 192 -14.75 3.05 -17.54
N LEU A 193 -13.95 2.02 -17.25
CA LEU A 193 -13.91 0.80 -18.05
C LEU A 193 -15.20 -0.02 -17.96
N THR A 194 -15.86 -0.02 -16.80
CA THR A 194 -17.12 -0.75 -16.61
C THR A 194 -18.32 0.01 -17.18
N SER A 195 -18.37 1.34 -17.03
CA SER A 195 -19.53 2.16 -17.40
C SER A 195 -19.79 2.30 -18.91
N ASP A 196 -18.82 2.01 -19.78
CA ASP A 196 -18.93 2.20 -21.23
C ASP A 196 -18.93 0.90 -22.05
N THR A 197 -19.20 -0.25 -21.42
CA THR A 197 -19.12 -1.54 -22.12
C THR A 197 -20.47 -2.24 -22.25
N GLU A 198 -20.73 -2.85 -23.41
CA GLU A 198 -21.86 -3.77 -23.60
C GLU A 198 -21.83 -4.93 -22.58
N ILE A 199 -20.66 -5.19 -22.00
CA ILE A 199 -20.40 -6.17 -20.95
C ILE A 199 -21.26 -5.90 -19.70
N GLU A 200 -21.47 -4.64 -19.29
CA GLU A 200 -22.32 -4.32 -18.14
C GLU A 200 -23.79 -4.75 -18.38
N LYS A 201 -24.28 -4.59 -19.61
CA LYS A 201 -25.62 -5.06 -20.00
C LYS A 201 -25.72 -6.58 -19.91
N PHE A 202 -24.68 -7.32 -20.31
CA PHE A 202 -24.64 -8.78 -20.20
C PHE A 202 -24.47 -9.28 -18.76
N ILE A 203 -23.74 -8.55 -17.92
CA ILE A 203 -23.56 -8.89 -16.49
C ILE A 203 -24.89 -8.82 -15.74
N HIS A 204 -25.71 -7.81 -16.04
CA HIS A 204 -27.02 -7.61 -15.40
C HIS A 204 -28.19 -8.25 -16.16
N LEU A 205 -27.92 -8.94 -17.28
CA LEU A 205 -28.93 -9.62 -18.08
C LEU A 205 -29.59 -10.74 -17.27
N ASP A 206 -30.88 -10.60 -16.97
CA ASP A 206 -31.70 -11.68 -16.44
C ASP A 206 -32.48 -12.32 -17.59
N MET A 207 -31.92 -13.43 -18.12
CA MET A 207 -32.56 -14.20 -19.19
C MET A 207 -33.99 -14.64 -18.84
N GLY A 208 -34.33 -14.75 -17.55
CA GLY A 208 -35.68 -15.11 -17.13
C GLY A 208 -36.74 -14.02 -17.31
N ASN A 209 -36.31 -12.76 -17.37
CA ASN A 209 -37.20 -11.62 -17.65
C ASN A 209 -37.23 -11.25 -19.13
N GLU A 210 -36.11 -11.44 -19.84
CA GLU A 210 -36.03 -11.16 -21.29
C GLU A 210 -36.79 -12.18 -22.14
N VAL A 211 -36.73 -13.45 -21.72
CA VAL A 211 -37.55 -14.52 -22.27
C VAL A 211 -38.57 -14.86 -21.20
N ASP A 212 -39.85 -14.52 -21.43
CA ASP A 212 -40.94 -14.93 -20.54
C ASP A 212 -41.09 -16.46 -20.57
N LEU A 213 -40.27 -17.13 -19.75
CA LEU A 213 -40.17 -18.57 -19.63
C LEU A 213 -41.51 -19.19 -19.27
N SER A 214 -42.33 -18.47 -18.49
CA SER A 214 -43.63 -18.95 -18.06
C SER A 214 -44.59 -19.11 -19.24
N SER A 215 -44.64 -18.11 -20.14
CA SER A 215 -45.45 -18.20 -21.36
C SER A 215 -44.83 -19.14 -22.38
N LEU A 216 -43.50 -19.22 -22.49
CA LEU A 216 -42.82 -20.16 -23.37
C LEU A 216 -43.08 -21.62 -22.97
N HIS A 217 -43.01 -21.97 -21.68
CA HIS A 217 -43.35 -23.31 -21.18
C HIS A 217 -44.81 -23.66 -21.46
N LYS A 218 -45.73 -22.72 -21.20
CA LYS A 218 -47.14 -22.91 -21.49
C LYS A 218 -47.36 -23.18 -22.98
N ARG A 219 -46.77 -22.35 -23.85
CA ARG A 219 -46.87 -22.49 -25.31
C ARG A 219 -46.21 -23.77 -25.83
N SER A 220 -45.09 -24.17 -25.24
CA SER A 220 -44.40 -25.42 -25.59
C SER A 220 -45.25 -26.65 -25.25
N LYS A 221 -45.96 -26.64 -24.12
CA LYS A 221 -46.90 -27.71 -23.73
C LYS A 221 -48.12 -27.75 -24.66
N GLU A 222 -48.74 -26.61 -24.91
CA GLU A 222 -49.90 -26.49 -25.81
C GLU A 222 -49.55 -26.95 -27.23
N TYR A 223 -48.36 -26.61 -27.72
CA TYR A 223 -47.85 -27.05 -29.02
C TYR A 223 -47.65 -28.56 -29.07
N ALA A 224 -47.00 -29.15 -28.06
CA ALA A 224 -46.81 -30.60 -27.98
C ALA A 224 -48.15 -31.36 -27.94
N GLU A 225 -49.14 -30.84 -27.21
CA GLU A 225 -50.50 -31.40 -27.18
C GLU A 225 -51.25 -31.25 -28.50
N ALA A 226 -51.14 -30.10 -29.17
CA ALA A 226 -51.72 -29.88 -30.49
C ALA A 226 -51.08 -30.81 -31.54
N LYS A 227 -49.76 -30.98 -31.49
CA LYS A 227 -48.99 -31.89 -32.35
C LYS A 227 -49.41 -33.34 -32.14
N LYS A 228 -49.54 -33.81 -30.90
CA LYS A 228 -50.05 -35.15 -30.56
C LYS A 228 -51.46 -35.38 -31.09
N ARG A 229 -52.35 -34.39 -30.93
CA ARG A 229 -53.73 -34.46 -31.46
C ARG A 229 -53.76 -34.53 -32.98
N ALA A 230 -52.99 -33.71 -33.67
CA ALA A 230 -52.92 -33.69 -35.13
C ALA A 230 -52.43 -35.04 -35.70
N ILE A 231 -51.40 -35.63 -35.09
CA ILE A 231 -50.87 -36.95 -35.50
C ILE A 231 -51.89 -38.07 -35.24
N LYS A 232 -52.59 -38.02 -34.09
CA LYS A 232 -53.64 -39.00 -33.78
C LYS A 232 -54.80 -38.94 -34.79
N SER A 233 -55.28 -37.74 -35.12
CA SER A 233 -56.34 -37.57 -36.12
C SER A 233 -55.90 -37.95 -37.54
N ALA A 234 -54.61 -37.78 -37.89
CA ALA A 234 -54.07 -38.25 -39.16
C ALA A 234 -53.97 -39.79 -39.24
N GLY A 235 -53.67 -40.46 -38.13
CA GLY A 235 -53.59 -41.92 -38.03
C GLY A 235 -54.94 -42.65 -38.11
N GLU A 236 -56.06 -41.93 -37.97
CA GLU A 236 -57.40 -42.48 -38.21
C GLU A 236 -57.73 -42.56 -39.72
N ILE A 237 -57.00 -41.84 -40.56
CA ILE A 237 -57.28 -41.68 -42.01
C ILE A 237 -56.25 -42.44 -42.87
N VAL A 238 -55.02 -42.64 -42.38
CA VAL A 238 -53.89 -43.28 -43.10
C VAL A 238 -53.05 -44.13 -42.13
N GLU A 239 -52.39 -45.19 -42.59
CA GLU A 239 -51.38 -45.93 -41.80
C GLU A 239 -50.19 -45.00 -41.46
N VAL A 240 -49.98 -44.78 -40.16
CA VAL A 240 -49.14 -43.69 -39.61
C VAL A 240 -47.88 -44.20 -38.91
N GLU A 241 -47.58 -45.50 -39.05
CA GLU A 241 -46.40 -46.17 -38.47
C GLU A 241 -45.08 -45.44 -38.76
N ASP A 242 -44.93 -44.92 -39.99
CA ASP A 242 -43.73 -44.20 -40.43
C ASP A 242 -43.56 -42.81 -39.81
N ILE A 243 -44.59 -42.18 -39.22
CA ILE A 243 -44.50 -40.84 -38.61
C ILE A 243 -44.59 -40.85 -37.08
N LYS A 244 -44.63 -42.03 -36.46
CA LYS A 244 -44.68 -42.21 -35.01
C LYS A 244 -43.49 -41.53 -34.30
N HIS A 245 -42.32 -41.57 -34.93
CA HIS A 245 -41.09 -40.90 -34.48
C HIS A 245 -41.19 -39.36 -34.45
N ILE A 246 -42.14 -38.75 -35.18
CA ILE A 246 -42.39 -37.30 -35.18
C ILE A 246 -43.18 -36.88 -33.92
N SER A 247 -43.94 -37.81 -33.33
CA SER A 247 -44.72 -37.58 -32.10
C SER A 247 -43.88 -37.66 -30.83
N GLU A 248 -42.73 -38.33 -30.89
CA GLU A 248 -41.81 -38.54 -29.78
C GLU A 248 -40.90 -37.31 -29.61
N GLU A 249 -41.47 -36.23 -29.08
CA GLU A 249 -40.66 -35.09 -28.63
C GLU A 249 -39.97 -35.47 -27.31
N LYS A 250 -38.69 -35.82 -27.40
CA LYS A 250 -37.88 -36.29 -26.26
C LYS A 250 -37.67 -35.21 -25.18
N GLU A 251 -37.81 -33.94 -25.54
CA GLU A 251 -37.57 -32.81 -24.65
C GLU A 251 -38.31 -31.57 -25.20
N LEU A 252 -39.04 -30.87 -24.33
CA LEU A 252 -39.79 -29.68 -24.73
C LEU A 252 -38.84 -28.49 -24.92
N MET A 253 -39.16 -27.61 -25.88
CA MET A 253 -38.37 -26.37 -26.09
C MET A 253 -38.30 -25.51 -24.83
N GLY A 254 -39.37 -25.46 -24.02
CA GLY A 254 -39.34 -24.79 -22.72
C GLY A 254 -38.28 -25.37 -21.76
N GLU A 255 -38.17 -26.71 -21.69
CA GLU A 255 -37.20 -27.40 -20.82
C GLU A 255 -35.75 -27.18 -21.29
N ARG A 256 -35.52 -27.04 -22.59
CA ARG A 256 -34.20 -26.71 -23.15
C ARG A 256 -33.74 -25.30 -22.78
N VAL A 257 -34.65 -24.33 -22.86
CA VAL A 257 -34.34 -22.94 -22.54
C VAL A 257 -34.15 -22.77 -21.02
N GLU A 258 -34.88 -23.55 -20.21
CA GLU A 258 -34.68 -23.59 -18.76
C GLU A 258 -33.29 -24.12 -18.38
N LYS A 259 -32.84 -25.22 -18.99
CA LYS A 259 -31.46 -25.73 -18.80
C LYS A 259 -30.40 -24.71 -19.22
N LEU A 260 -30.61 -24.02 -20.34
CA LEU A 260 -29.69 -22.98 -20.80
C LEU A 260 -29.61 -21.81 -19.81
N LYS A 261 -30.73 -21.44 -19.19
CA LYS A 261 -30.75 -20.44 -18.11
C LYS A 261 -29.91 -20.90 -16.92
N GLU A 262 -30.09 -22.13 -16.46
CA GLU A 262 -29.35 -22.67 -15.32
C GLU A 262 -27.83 -22.73 -15.58
N GLU A 263 -27.44 -23.10 -16.81
CA GLU A 263 -26.04 -23.10 -17.25
C GLU A 263 -25.45 -21.68 -17.28
N TRP A 264 -26.19 -20.71 -17.82
CA TRP A 264 -25.79 -19.30 -17.82
C TRP A 264 -25.64 -18.73 -16.42
N GLU A 265 -26.62 -18.96 -15.54
CA GLU A 265 -26.56 -18.51 -14.14
C GLU A 265 -25.37 -19.11 -13.41
N SER A 266 -25.09 -20.39 -13.64
CA SER A 266 -23.92 -21.07 -13.05
C SER A 266 -22.61 -20.45 -13.54
N GLN A 267 -22.49 -20.16 -14.84
CA GLN A 267 -21.31 -19.49 -15.40
C GLN A 267 -21.15 -18.08 -14.85
N ARG A 268 -22.25 -17.32 -14.78
CA ARG A 268 -22.29 -15.96 -14.23
C ARG A 268 -21.83 -15.93 -12.77
N CYS A 269 -22.39 -16.78 -11.91
CA CYS A 269 -21.97 -16.90 -10.51
C CYS A 269 -20.49 -17.28 -10.39
N SER A 270 -19.99 -18.20 -11.20
CA SER A 270 -18.57 -18.57 -11.19
C SER A 270 -17.64 -17.43 -11.58
N PHE A 271 -18.08 -16.57 -12.52
CA PHE A 271 -17.34 -15.38 -12.93
C PHE A 271 -17.29 -14.34 -11.80
N PHE A 272 -18.40 -14.12 -11.09
CA PHE A 272 -18.44 -13.22 -9.92
C PHE A 272 -17.55 -13.71 -8.77
N GLU A 273 -17.55 -15.01 -8.46
CA GLU A 273 -16.68 -15.59 -7.42
C GLU A 273 -15.19 -15.45 -7.75
N GLN A 274 -14.81 -15.63 -9.02
CA GLN A 274 -13.42 -15.48 -9.47
C GLN A 274 -12.94 -14.02 -9.48
N THR A 275 -13.84 -13.09 -9.79
CA THR A 275 -13.50 -11.66 -9.94
C THR A 275 -13.70 -10.84 -8.66
N LYS A 276 -14.39 -11.38 -7.64
CA LYS A 276 -14.73 -10.70 -6.37
C LYS A 276 -15.48 -9.37 -6.55
N LEU A 277 -16.25 -9.22 -7.63
CA LEU A 277 -16.92 -7.97 -7.99
C LEU A 277 -17.91 -7.45 -6.92
N ASP A 278 -18.58 -8.36 -6.19
CA ASP A 278 -19.54 -8.03 -5.13
C ASP A 278 -18.94 -7.22 -3.96
N SER A 279 -17.62 -7.31 -3.77
CA SER A 279 -16.95 -6.56 -2.71
C SER A 279 -16.73 -5.08 -3.05
N LEU A 280 -16.85 -4.70 -4.33
CA LEU A 280 -16.53 -3.36 -4.82
C LEU A 280 -17.76 -2.44 -4.86
N THR A 281 -18.92 -2.97 -5.23
CA THR A 281 -20.19 -2.21 -5.37
C THR A 281 -20.83 -1.81 -4.03
N THR A 282 -20.51 -2.53 -2.94
CA THR A 282 -21.06 -2.20 -1.61
C THR A 282 -20.34 -1.02 -0.94
N THR A 283 -19.16 -0.61 -1.44
CA THR A 283 -18.32 0.42 -0.79
C THR A 283 -18.48 1.81 -1.42
N THR A 284 -19.21 1.93 -2.53
CA THR A 284 -19.45 3.18 -3.26
C THR A 284 -20.32 4.21 -2.51
N GLU A 285 -21.02 3.84 -1.44
CA GLU A 285 -21.93 4.76 -0.73
C GLU A 285 -21.29 5.68 0.34
N LYS A 286 -19.98 5.58 0.59
CA LYS A 286 -19.31 6.44 1.59
C LYS A 286 -18.07 7.14 1.03
N LEU A 287 -18.28 8.05 0.09
CA LEU A 287 -17.28 9.07 -0.24
C LEU A 287 -17.80 10.46 0.18
N PRO A 288 -17.04 11.25 0.95
CA PRO A 288 -17.37 12.64 1.24
C PRO A 288 -17.37 13.48 -0.05
N LYS A 289 -18.31 14.44 -0.13
CA LYS A 289 -18.67 15.26 -1.31
C LYS A 289 -17.70 16.40 -1.65
N ASP A 290 -16.50 16.46 -1.07
CA ASP A 290 -15.67 17.68 -1.11
C ASP A 290 -14.49 17.61 -2.10
N PHE A 291 -14.69 17.05 -3.28
CA PHE A 291 -13.72 17.15 -4.38
C PHE A 291 -14.43 17.50 -5.68
N GLU A 292 -14.74 18.78 -5.85
CA GLU A 292 -14.82 19.37 -7.19
C GLU A 292 -13.39 19.34 -7.75
N LEU A 293 -13.15 18.47 -8.72
CA LEU A 293 -11.98 18.56 -9.58
C LEU A 293 -12.21 19.79 -10.46
N ASP A 294 -11.52 20.89 -10.16
CA ASP A 294 -11.24 21.90 -11.18
C ASP A 294 -10.55 21.15 -12.33
N GLU A 295 -11.13 21.22 -13.53
CA GLU A 295 -10.54 20.77 -14.80
C GLU A 295 -9.39 21.71 -15.22
N ASP A 296 -8.49 22.03 -14.29
CA ASP A 296 -7.22 22.68 -14.58
C ASP A 296 -6.12 21.63 -14.44
N ASP A 297 -6.03 20.80 -15.48
CA ASP A 297 -4.97 19.83 -15.67
C ASP A 297 -3.67 20.64 -15.82
N GLY A 298 -2.98 20.91 -14.71
CA GLY A 298 -1.72 21.66 -14.64
C GLY A 298 -0.51 21.01 -15.36
N PHE A 299 -0.76 20.38 -16.51
CA PHE A 299 0.18 19.85 -17.49
C PHE A 299 0.49 20.84 -18.61
N ASP A 300 -0.24 21.96 -18.71
CA ASP A 300 0.02 23.02 -19.71
C ASP A 300 1.46 23.58 -19.62
N GLU A 301 2.07 23.55 -18.43
CA GLU A 301 3.44 24.02 -18.21
C GLU A 301 4.49 23.03 -18.76
N LEU A 302 4.16 21.73 -18.87
CA LEU A 302 5.04 20.70 -19.42
C LEU A 302 5.03 20.69 -20.95
N ASP A 303 3.87 20.95 -21.55
CA ASP A 303 3.74 21.03 -23.01
C ASP A 303 4.45 22.27 -23.57
N HIS A 304 4.47 23.39 -22.82
CA HIS A 304 5.20 24.59 -23.24
C HIS A 304 6.73 24.40 -23.32
N LEU A 305 7.30 23.46 -22.56
CA LEU A 305 8.74 23.15 -22.56
C LEU A 305 9.15 22.20 -23.68
N LEU A 306 8.23 21.41 -24.23
CA LEU A 306 8.49 20.48 -25.33
C LEU A 306 8.48 21.16 -26.71
N PHE A 307 7.84 22.32 -26.85
CA PHE A 307 7.80 23.08 -28.10
C PHE A 307 8.95 24.11 -28.27
N GLN A 308 9.87 24.23 -27.29
CA GLN A 308 11.04 25.11 -27.37
C GLN A 308 12.38 24.39 -27.57
N SER A 309 12.39 23.09 -27.92
CA SER A 309 13.59 22.37 -28.36
C SER A 309 13.65 22.23 -29.88
#